data_AF-A0A2E2JDI0-F1
#
_entry.id   AF-A0A2E2JDI0-F1
#
_cell.length_a   1.000
_cell.length_b   1.000
_cell.length_c   1.000
_cell.angle_alpha   90.00
_cell.angle_beta   90.00
_cell.angle_gamma   90.00
#
_symmetry.space_group_name_H-M   'P 1'
#
loop_
_entity.id
_entity.type
_entity.pdbx_description
1 polymer ?
#
loop_
_entity_poly.entity_id
_entity_poly.type
_entity_poly.pdbx_seq_one_letter_code
_entity_poly.pdbx_strand_id
1 'polypeptide(L)'
;MTRGKRNVLLLVGIVGLAALLWFTREQPEPEVPLTALSPDLIDRIRVAHPDRPAIVLARGAEDQWRLTEPVEADADALEVAALLNLANLPVRRQLDGAFDPAELGLAPPAFVITLNDVVLRFGDTNPITAQRVVQTDTLAALVDNPPSAALDDDYTDLVSKQLIPEGDAIVAIDLPDGRRVEAADDGWRVVGFPALDPQALVEGWKGVRAMWNAAAPAVEVGALPQVTVTLASGARRAFAVVQQSPQFELINPALKVQHTLSAALADTLLTVPEPGSEPAAEEAADPEAAPAAAEVDPAG
;
A
#
# COMPACT_ATOMS: atom_id res chain seq x y z
N MET A 1 30.57 -47.59 25.72
CA MET A 1 30.72 -47.00 24.37
C MET A 1 31.69 -45.83 24.44
N THR A 2 32.70 -45.78 23.56
CA THR A 2 33.58 -44.60 23.44
C THR A 2 32.77 -43.40 22.94
N ARG A 3 33.14 -42.18 23.36
CA ARG A 3 32.41 -40.93 23.06
C ARG A 3 32.07 -40.80 21.56
N GLY A 4 32.98 -41.22 20.67
CA GLY A 4 32.77 -41.21 19.22
C GLY A 4 31.61 -42.10 18.72
N LYS A 5 31.43 -43.31 19.28
CA LYS A 5 30.34 -44.21 18.86
C LYS A 5 28.96 -43.68 19.24
N ARG A 6 28.88 -42.93 20.34
CA ARG A 6 27.64 -42.31 20.82
C ARG A 6 27.23 -41.11 19.96
N ASN A 7 28.21 -40.30 19.54
CA ASN A 7 27.98 -39.17 18.64
C ASN A 7 27.54 -39.64 17.24
N VAL A 8 28.12 -40.72 16.72
CA VAL A 8 27.69 -41.30 15.43
C VAL A 8 26.26 -41.84 15.51
N LEU A 9 25.91 -42.54 16.59
CA LEU A 9 24.54 -43.04 16.79
C LEU A 9 23.52 -41.89 16.85
N LEU A 10 23.85 -40.81 17.56
CA LEU A 10 23.01 -39.61 17.65
C LEU A 10 22.89 -38.92 16.29
N LEU A 11 23.97 -38.81 15.52
CA LEU A 11 23.94 -38.22 14.18
C LEU A 11 23.03 -39.02 13.25
N VAL A 12 23.13 -40.35 13.26
CA VAL A 12 22.24 -41.23 12.48
C VAL A 12 20.79 -41.07 12.92
N GLY A 13 20.54 -40.94 14.23
CA GLY A 13 19.20 -40.65 14.76
C GLY A 13 18.65 -39.31 14.27
N ILE A 14 19.44 -38.24 14.30
CA ILE A 14 19.06 -36.91 13.84
C ILE A 14 18.79 -36.90 12.33
N VAL A 15 19.67 -37.52 11.54
CA VAL A 15 19.49 -37.64 10.08
C VAL A 15 18.25 -38.48 9.75
N GLY A 16 18.02 -39.57 10.50
CA GLY A 16 16.82 -40.40 10.37
C GLY A 16 15.54 -39.62 10.68
N LEU A 17 15.53 -38.83 11.76
CA LEU A 17 14.41 -37.95 12.11
C LEU A 17 14.19 -36.84 11.08
N ALA A 18 15.26 -36.20 10.60
CA ALA A 18 15.17 -35.18 9.57
C ALA A 18 14.64 -35.73 8.25
N ALA A 19 15.08 -36.94 7.86
CA ALA A 19 14.56 -37.64 6.69
C ALA A 19 13.09 -38.04 6.87
N LEU A 20 12.71 -38.52 8.06
CA LEU A 20 11.32 -38.83 8.37
C LEU A 20 10.44 -37.59 8.24
N LEU A 21 10.84 -36.47 8.87
CA LEU A 21 10.11 -35.20 8.78
C LEU A 21 10.03 -34.66 7.34
N TRP A 22 11.06 -34.89 6.53
CA TRP A 22 11.04 -34.50 5.12
C TRP A 22 10.08 -35.36 4.29
N PHE A 23 10.04 -36.67 4.54
CA PHE A 23 9.16 -37.60 3.82
C PHE A 23 7.71 -37.58 4.31
N THR A 24 7.45 -37.16 5.55
CA THR A 24 6.09 -36.98 6.10
C THR A 24 5.54 -35.58 5.88
N ARG A 25 6.28 -34.69 5.19
CA ARG A 25 5.67 -33.48 4.65
C ARG A 25 4.69 -33.94 3.56
N GLU A 26 3.41 -33.96 3.92
CA GLU A 26 2.32 -34.02 2.96
C GLU A 26 2.60 -32.93 1.92
N GLN A 27 2.89 -33.36 0.69
CA GLN A 27 2.97 -32.42 -0.41
C GLN A 27 1.56 -31.84 -0.54
N PRO A 28 1.38 -30.52 -0.41
CA PRO A 28 0.07 -29.92 -0.52
C PRO A 28 -0.51 -30.36 -1.87
N GLU A 29 -1.65 -31.04 -1.81
CA GLU A 29 -2.36 -31.48 -3.00
C GLU A 29 -2.65 -30.22 -3.85
N PRO A 30 -2.47 -30.26 -5.18
CA PRO A 30 -2.63 -29.08 -6.01
C PRO A 30 -4.02 -28.48 -5.79
N GLU A 31 -4.07 -27.28 -5.21
CA GLU A 31 -5.33 -26.63 -4.89
C GLU A 31 -6.02 -26.21 -6.19
N VAL A 32 -7.30 -26.54 -6.35
CA VAL A 32 -8.08 -26.16 -7.53
C VAL A 32 -8.37 -24.66 -7.45
N PRO A 33 -7.97 -23.86 -8.46
CA PRO A 33 -8.23 -22.42 -8.44
C PRO A 33 -9.70 -22.11 -8.70
N LEU A 34 -10.16 -20.98 -8.17
CA LEU A 34 -11.52 -20.46 -8.31
C LEU A 34 -11.86 -20.15 -9.77
N THR A 35 -10.85 -19.80 -10.58
CA THR A 35 -11.01 -19.48 -11.99
C THR A 35 -9.98 -20.22 -12.84
N ALA A 36 -10.22 -20.27 -14.16
CA ALA A 36 -9.23 -20.74 -15.13
C ALA A 36 -8.35 -19.61 -15.70
N LEU A 37 -8.46 -18.38 -15.16
CA LEU A 37 -7.69 -17.23 -15.65
C LEU A 37 -6.22 -17.36 -15.28
N SER A 38 -5.35 -16.94 -16.19
CA SER A 38 -3.96 -16.63 -15.86
C SER A 38 -3.86 -15.17 -15.43
N PRO A 39 -3.29 -14.85 -14.25
CA PRO A 39 -3.14 -13.47 -13.78
C PRO A 39 -2.40 -12.55 -14.77
N ASP A 40 -1.44 -13.10 -15.52
CA ASP A 40 -0.64 -12.35 -16.49
C ASP A 40 -1.46 -11.89 -17.71
N LEU A 41 -2.60 -12.53 -17.97
CA LEU A 41 -3.51 -12.19 -19.06
C LEU A 41 -4.63 -11.24 -18.65
N ILE A 42 -4.70 -10.85 -17.38
CA ILE A 42 -5.69 -9.89 -16.89
C ILE A 42 -5.22 -8.49 -17.26
N ASP A 43 -6.03 -7.74 -17.99
CA ASP A 43 -5.76 -6.35 -18.40
C ASP A 43 -6.75 -5.35 -17.80
N ARG A 44 -7.84 -5.83 -17.20
CA ARG A 44 -8.85 -4.99 -16.57
C ARG A 44 -9.38 -5.61 -15.30
N ILE A 45 -9.49 -4.77 -14.26
CA ILE A 45 -10.10 -5.12 -12.99
C ILE A 45 -11.20 -4.09 -12.69
N ARG A 46 -12.38 -4.56 -12.28
CA ARG A 46 -13.46 -3.71 -11.77
C ARG A 46 -13.90 -4.19 -10.40
N VAL A 47 -13.83 -3.32 -9.39
CA VAL A 47 -14.33 -3.55 -8.03
C VAL A 47 -15.62 -2.76 -7.87
N ALA A 48 -16.72 -3.44 -7.52
CA ALA A 48 -18.03 -2.83 -7.40
C ALA A 48 -18.69 -3.22 -6.08
N HIS A 49 -18.97 -2.23 -5.24
CA HIS A 49 -19.75 -2.37 -4.02
C HIS A 49 -21.17 -1.81 -4.22
N PRO A 50 -22.19 -2.36 -3.55
CA PRO A 50 -23.54 -1.80 -3.57
C PRO A 50 -23.54 -0.31 -3.17
N ASP A 51 -24.29 0.50 -3.90
CA ASP A 51 -24.49 1.94 -3.65
C ASP A 51 -23.21 2.80 -3.62
N ARG A 52 -22.08 2.29 -4.16
CA ARG A 52 -20.81 3.00 -4.27
C ARG A 52 -20.37 3.15 -5.72
N PRO A 53 -19.59 4.20 -6.06
CA PRO A 53 -18.90 4.26 -7.33
C PRO A 53 -18.01 3.03 -7.51
N ALA A 54 -17.97 2.50 -8.72
CA ALA A 54 -17.05 1.42 -9.02
C ALA A 54 -15.61 1.95 -9.12
N ILE A 55 -14.66 1.09 -8.78
CA ILE A 55 -13.25 1.32 -8.96
C ILE A 55 -12.81 0.49 -10.17
N VAL A 56 -12.12 1.12 -11.11
CA VAL A 56 -11.68 0.45 -12.34
C VAL A 56 -10.19 0.65 -12.50
N LEU A 57 -9.48 -0.46 -12.71
CA LEU A 57 -8.07 -0.50 -13.02
C LEU A 57 -7.87 -1.09 -14.41
N ALA A 58 -6.90 -0.55 -15.13
CA ALA A 58 -6.50 -1.04 -16.44
C ALA A 58 -4.97 -1.18 -16.50
N ARG A 59 -4.53 -2.25 -17.16
CA ARG A 59 -3.12 -2.46 -17.49
C ARG A 59 -2.76 -1.56 -18.67
N GLY A 60 -1.86 -0.62 -18.43
CA GLY A 60 -1.34 0.32 -19.41
C GLY A 60 -0.15 -0.24 -20.20
N ALA A 61 0.59 0.67 -20.83
CA ALA A 61 1.86 0.35 -21.46
C ALA A 61 2.90 -0.11 -20.42
N GLU A 62 3.85 -0.94 -20.83
CA GLU A 62 4.95 -1.44 -19.97
C GLU A 62 4.47 -2.17 -18.71
N ASP A 63 3.31 -2.83 -18.77
CA ASP A 63 2.70 -3.57 -17.66
C ASP A 63 2.35 -2.71 -16.42
N GLN A 64 2.28 -1.39 -16.58
CA GLN A 64 1.94 -0.47 -15.49
C GLN A 64 0.42 -0.40 -15.29
N TRP A 65 -0.04 -0.74 -14.09
CA TRP A 65 -1.45 -0.64 -13.73
C TRP A 65 -1.83 0.78 -13.31
N ARG A 66 -2.99 1.22 -13.77
CA ARG A 66 -3.53 2.55 -13.45
C ARG A 66 -4.99 2.44 -13.05
N LEU A 67 -5.41 3.26 -12.09
CA LEU A 67 -6.82 3.56 -11.87
C LEU A 67 -7.31 4.43 -13.02
N THR A 68 -8.47 4.08 -13.56
CA THR A 68 -9.20 4.87 -14.57
C THR A 68 -10.51 5.42 -14.01
N GLU A 69 -11.04 4.82 -12.94
CA GLU A 69 -12.20 5.29 -12.17
C GLU A 69 -11.93 5.07 -10.66
N PRO A 70 -12.34 5.99 -9.77
CA PRO A 70 -13.03 7.26 -10.03
C PRO A 70 -12.08 8.40 -10.43
N VAL A 71 -10.77 8.18 -10.34
CA VAL A 71 -9.72 9.13 -10.71
C VAL A 71 -8.69 8.46 -11.60
N GLU A 72 -7.94 9.25 -12.36
CA GLU A 72 -6.79 8.76 -13.11
C GLU A 72 -5.51 8.84 -12.26
N ALA A 73 -5.02 7.70 -11.81
CA ALA A 73 -3.82 7.61 -10.97
C ALA A 73 -3.03 6.33 -11.28
N ASP A 74 -1.74 6.34 -10.97
CA ASP A 74 -0.96 5.10 -10.98
C ASP A 74 -1.40 4.24 -9.80
N ALA A 75 -1.52 2.92 -10.02
CA ALA A 75 -2.00 2.00 -9.00
C ALA A 75 -0.85 1.45 -8.15
N ASP A 76 -1.12 1.18 -6.88
CA ASP A 76 -0.16 0.50 -6.01
C ASP A 76 0.01 -0.95 -6.45
N ALA A 77 1.24 -1.32 -6.83
CA ALA A 77 1.56 -2.62 -7.37
C ALA A 77 1.25 -3.79 -6.40
N LEU A 78 1.33 -3.57 -5.09
CA LEU A 78 1.04 -4.60 -4.09
C LEU A 78 -0.46 -4.87 -4.03
N GLU A 79 -1.27 -3.81 -4.01
CA GLU A 79 -2.74 -3.94 -3.97
C GLU A 79 -3.28 -4.53 -5.29
N VAL A 80 -2.72 -4.13 -6.43
CA VAL A 80 -3.04 -4.73 -7.73
C VAL A 80 -2.68 -6.23 -7.74
N ALA A 81 -1.52 -6.62 -7.20
CA ALA A 81 -1.14 -8.02 -7.12
C ALA A 81 -2.13 -8.83 -6.26
N ALA A 82 -2.65 -8.25 -5.18
CA ALA A 82 -3.70 -8.87 -4.36
C ALA A 82 -4.99 -9.13 -5.16
N LEU A 83 -5.41 -8.17 -5.99
CA LEU A 83 -6.56 -8.33 -6.90
C LEU A 83 -6.32 -9.37 -7.99
N LEU A 84 -5.13 -9.40 -8.60
CA LEU A 84 -4.77 -10.38 -9.62
C LEU A 84 -4.74 -11.80 -9.07
N ASN A 85 -4.30 -11.97 -7.81
CA ASN A 85 -4.28 -13.26 -7.14
C ASN A 85 -5.67 -13.86 -6.90
N LEU A 86 -6.74 -13.07 -7.00
CA LEU A 86 -8.11 -13.58 -6.92
C LEU A 86 -8.42 -14.61 -8.01
N ALA A 87 -7.77 -14.51 -9.18
CA ALA A 87 -7.90 -15.50 -10.25
C ALA A 87 -7.46 -16.91 -9.81
N ASN A 88 -6.48 -16.98 -8.90
CA ASN A 88 -5.90 -18.21 -8.39
C ASN A 88 -6.39 -18.57 -6.98
N LEU A 89 -7.46 -17.94 -6.49
CA LEU A 89 -7.96 -18.22 -5.14
C LEU A 89 -8.25 -19.72 -4.98
N PRO A 90 -7.66 -20.40 -3.99
CA PRO A 90 -7.90 -21.81 -3.77
C PRO A 90 -9.35 -22.10 -3.35
N VAL A 91 -9.98 -23.05 -4.04
CA VAL A 91 -11.27 -23.60 -3.61
C VAL A 91 -11.03 -24.50 -2.40
N ARG A 92 -11.51 -24.10 -1.22
CA ARG A 92 -11.47 -24.91 0.01
C ARG A 92 -12.60 -25.93 0.02
N ARG A 93 -13.78 -25.53 -0.44
CA ARG A 93 -14.95 -26.39 -0.55
C ARG A 93 -15.90 -25.86 -1.61
N GLN A 94 -16.23 -26.67 -2.60
CA GLN A 94 -17.30 -26.35 -3.54
C GLN A 94 -18.68 -26.50 -2.86
N LEU A 95 -19.61 -25.61 -3.21
CA LEU A 95 -21.00 -25.65 -2.76
C LEU A 95 -21.83 -26.34 -3.85
N ASP A 96 -22.17 -27.60 -3.60
CA ASP A 96 -22.95 -28.42 -4.53
C ASP A 96 -24.45 -28.42 -4.18
N GLY A 97 -25.28 -28.65 -5.19
CA GLY A 97 -26.73 -28.73 -5.04
C GLY A 97 -27.43 -27.37 -5.13
N ALA A 98 -28.74 -27.36 -4.86
CA ALA A 98 -29.52 -26.14 -4.80
C ALA A 98 -29.33 -25.47 -3.43
N PHE A 99 -28.96 -24.19 -3.43
CA PHE A 99 -28.89 -23.34 -2.25
C PHE A 99 -29.64 -22.03 -2.54
N ASP A 100 -30.13 -21.37 -1.49
CA ASP A 100 -30.69 -20.03 -1.60
C ASP A 100 -29.54 -19.00 -1.62
N PRO A 101 -29.36 -18.23 -2.72
CA PRO A 101 -28.32 -17.20 -2.78
C PRO A 101 -28.44 -16.14 -1.67
N ALA A 102 -29.65 -15.85 -1.18
CA ALA A 102 -29.85 -14.88 -0.11
C ALA A 102 -29.26 -15.36 1.23
N GLU A 103 -29.34 -16.67 1.52
CA GLU A 103 -28.78 -17.27 2.75
C GLU A 103 -27.24 -17.27 2.77
N LEU A 104 -26.60 -17.07 1.61
CA LEU A 104 -25.14 -17.02 1.47
C LEU A 104 -24.61 -15.59 1.24
N GLY A 105 -25.49 -14.58 1.34
CA GLY A 105 -25.12 -13.19 1.07
C GLY A 105 -24.76 -12.93 -0.40
N LEU A 106 -25.32 -13.70 -1.34
CA LEU A 106 -25.11 -13.54 -2.79
C LEU A 106 -26.26 -12.81 -3.50
N ALA A 107 -27.35 -12.47 -2.80
CA ALA A 107 -28.51 -11.76 -3.33
C ALA A 107 -29.03 -10.66 -2.37
N PRO A 108 -28.48 -9.43 -2.43
CA PRO A 108 -27.35 -9.01 -3.26
C PRO A 108 -26.00 -9.53 -2.72
N PRO A 109 -24.95 -9.64 -3.57
CA PRO A 109 -23.59 -9.90 -3.09
C PRO A 109 -23.08 -8.73 -2.26
N ALA A 110 -22.17 -9.00 -1.32
CA ALA A 110 -21.48 -7.96 -0.55
C ALA A 110 -20.69 -7.03 -1.47
N PHE A 111 -20.00 -7.59 -2.47
CA PHE A 111 -19.35 -6.86 -3.55
C PHE A 111 -19.07 -7.80 -4.74
N VAL A 112 -18.72 -7.20 -5.87
CA VAL A 112 -18.42 -7.91 -7.11
C VAL A 112 -17.07 -7.45 -7.64
N ILE A 113 -16.20 -8.40 -7.96
CA ILE A 113 -14.94 -8.14 -8.67
C ILE A 113 -15.03 -8.78 -10.04
N THR A 114 -14.72 -8.00 -11.07
CA THR A 114 -14.65 -8.49 -12.45
C THR A 114 -13.20 -8.46 -12.91
N LEU A 115 -12.68 -9.62 -13.32
CA LEU A 115 -11.34 -9.79 -13.90
C LEU A 115 -11.52 -10.05 -15.40
N ASN A 116 -11.23 -9.07 -16.23
CA ASN A 116 -11.65 -9.02 -17.64
C ASN A 116 -13.17 -9.27 -17.79
N ASP A 117 -13.56 -10.49 -18.14
CA ASP A 117 -14.95 -10.93 -18.31
C ASP A 117 -15.43 -11.90 -17.22
N VAL A 118 -14.55 -12.32 -16.30
CA VAL A 118 -14.88 -13.26 -15.23
C VAL A 118 -15.41 -12.50 -14.02
N VAL A 119 -16.66 -12.78 -13.66
CA VAL A 119 -17.35 -12.15 -12.54
C VAL A 119 -17.21 -13.00 -11.28
N LEU A 120 -16.66 -12.41 -10.22
CA LEU A 120 -16.55 -12.97 -8.88
C LEU A 120 -17.52 -12.24 -7.95
N ARG A 121 -18.57 -12.92 -7.50
CA ARG A 121 -19.56 -12.37 -6.55
C ARG A 121 -19.18 -12.84 -5.15
N PHE A 122 -18.84 -11.89 -4.28
CA PHE A 122 -18.42 -12.17 -2.91
C PHE A 122 -19.62 -12.06 -1.98
N GLY A 123 -19.89 -13.13 -1.23
CA GLY A 123 -20.96 -13.21 -0.25
C GLY A 123 -20.44 -13.20 1.18
N ASP A 124 -21.15 -13.89 2.05
CA ASP A 124 -20.89 -13.89 3.49
C ASP A 124 -19.57 -14.57 3.87
N THR A 125 -19.04 -14.14 5.01
CA THR A 125 -17.88 -14.77 5.66
C THR A 125 -18.35 -15.61 6.83
N ASN A 126 -17.89 -16.86 6.90
CA ASN A 126 -18.15 -17.73 8.04
C ASN A 126 -17.39 -17.23 9.27
N PRO A 127 -18.06 -16.90 10.39
CA PRO A 127 -17.42 -16.32 11.56
C PRO A 127 -16.52 -17.29 12.33
N ILE A 128 -16.63 -18.60 12.08
CA ILE A 128 -15.84 -19.65 12.75
C ILE A 128 -14.59 -19.98 11.93
N THR A 129 -14.75 -20.19 10.62
CA THR A 129 -13.63 -20.61 9.75
C THR A 129 -12.92 -19.45 9.07
N ALA A 130 -13.48 -18.24 9.13
CA ALA A 130 -13.04 -17.07 8.35
C ALA A 130 -12.99 -17.32 6.83
N GLN A 131 -13.72 -18.33 6.34
CA GLN A 131 -13.87 -18.59 4.90
C GLN A 131 -15.00 -17.77 4.31
N ARG A 132 -14.83 -17.32 3.09
CA ARG A 132 -15.82 -16.51 2.38
C ARG A 132 -16.48 -17.28 1.25
N VAL A 133 -17.79 -17.08 1.08
CA VAL A 133 -18.52 -17.56 -0.08
C VAL A 133 -18.16 -16.70 -1.29
N VAL A 134 -17.75 -17.35 -2.38
CA VAL A 134 -17.54 -16.70 -3.68
C VAL A 134 -18.26 -17.49 -4.76
N GLN A 135 -19.00 -16.78 -5.61
CA GLN A 135 -19.71 -17.34 -6.75
C GLN A 135 -19.16 -16.79 -8.06
N THR A 136 -18.78 -17.70 -8.95
CA THR A 136 -18.53 -17.43 -10.37
C THR A 136 -19.75 -17.86 -11.19
N ASP A 137 -19.68 -17.70 -12.51
CA ASP A 137 -20.75 -18.20 -13.39
C ASP A 137 -20.77 -19.74 -13.49
N THR A 138 -19.68 -20.42 -13.12
CA THR A 138 -19.55 -21.88 -13.22
C THR A 138 -19.70 -22.62 -11.89
N LEU A 139 -19.40 -21.97 -10.76
CA LEU A 139 -19.43 -22.60 -9.44
C LEU A 139 -19.63 -21.60 -8.31
N ALA A 140 -20.08 -22.09 -7.16
CA ALA A 140 -19.98 -21.40 -5.88
C ALA A 140 -19.08 -22.21 -4.93
N ALA A 141 -18.24 -21.52 -4.16
CA ALA A 141 -17.27 -22.14 -3.28
C ALA A 141 -17.04 -21.34 -2.01
N LEU A 142 -16.52 -22.01 -0.98
CA LEU A 142 -15.79 -21.40 0.11
C LEU A 142 -14.30 -21.29 -0.26
N VAL A 143 -13.76 -20.09 -0.05
CA VAL A 143 -12.33 -19.77 -0.18
C VAL A 143 -11.84 -19.18 1.14
N ASP A 144 -10.53 -19.13 1.36
CA ASP A 144 -10.00 -18.31 2.46
C ASP A 144 -10.32 -16.84 2.19
N ASN A 145 -10.71 -16.08 3.22
CA ASN A 145 -11.05 -14.67 3.03
C ASN A 145 -9.81 -13.88 2.58
N PRO A 146 -9.79 -13.35 1.33
CA PRO A 146 -8.64 -12.61 0.84
C PRO A 146 -8.42 -11.31 1.64
N PRO A 147 -7.18 -10.77 1.69
CA PRO A 147 -6.88 -9.51 2.36
C PRO A 147 -7.78 -8.37 1.87
N SER A 148 -8.26 -7.52 2.77
CA SER A 148 -9.43 -6.67 2.50
C SER A 148 -9.14 -5.31 1.86
N ALA A 149 -7.96 -4.72 2.04
CA ALA A 149 -7.68 -3.34 1.60
C ALA A 149 -7.90 -3.16 0.08
N ALA A 150 -7.29 -4.01 -0.75
CA ALA A 150 -7.50 -3.96 -2.20
C ALA A 150 -8.94 -4.26 -2.66
N LEU A 151 -9.80 -4.77 -1.79
CA LEU A 151 -11.15 -5.25 -2.11
C LEU A 151 -12.26 -4.33 -1.58
N ASP A 152 -11.92 -3.33 -0.77
CA ASP A 152 -12.92 -2.45 -0.19
C ASP A 152 -13.41 -1.40 -1.20
N ASP A 153 -14.24 -0.46 -0.73
CA ASP A 153 -14.83 0.60 -1.55
C ASP A 153 -13.98 1.89 -1.55
N ASP A 154 -12.81 1.89 -0.91
CA ASP A 154 -11.90 3.02 -0.84
C ASP A 154 -10.80 2.90 -1.91
N TYR A 155 -10.99 3.61 -3.03
CA TYR A 155 -10.00 3.64 -4.10
C TYR A 155 -8.64 4.20 -3.67
N THR A 156 -8.54 4.91 -2.54
CA THR A 156 -7.29 5.55 -2.12
C THR A 156 -6.23 4.54 -1.68
N ASP A 157 -6.64 3.37 -1.20
CA ASP A 157 -5.73 2.26 -0.91
C ASP A 157 -5.05 1.73 -2.18
N LEU A 158 -5.78 1.75 -3.30
CA LEU A 158 -5.29 1.32 -4.61
C LEU A 158 -4.40 2.36 -5.29
N VAL A 159 -4.39 3.62 -4.86
CA VAL A 159 -3.52 4.67 -5.41
C VAL A 159 -2.07 4.40 -5.01
N SER A 160 -1.13 4.56 -5.96
CA SER A 160 0.29 4.40 -5.70
C SER A 160 0.74 5.24 -4.50
N LYS A 161 1.49 4.60 -3.60
CA LYS A 161 2.12 5.28 -2.46
C LYS A 161 3.34 6.10 -2.89
N GLN A 162 3.82 5.95 -4.12
CA GLN A 162 4.89 6.78 -4.68
C GLN A 162 4.28 8.04 -5.30
N LEU A 163 4.63 9.21 -4.77
CA LEU A 163 3.97 10.46 -5.16
C LEU A 163 4.42 10.95 -6.55
N ILE A 164 5.64 10.58 -6.95
CA ILE A 164 6.25 10.91 -8.24
C ILE A 164 6.53 9.60 -9.01
N PRO A 165 6.02 9.42 -10.24
CA PRO A 165 6.25 8.21 -11.02
C PRO A 165 7.73 8.03 -11.39
N GLU A 166 8.26 6.80 -11.31
CA GLU A 166 9.68 6.52 -11.64
C GLU A 166 10.03 6.80 -13.10
N GLY A 167 9.06 6.66 -14.01
CA GLY A 167 9.24 6.86 -15.44
C GLY A 167 9.20 8.32 -15.90
N ASP A 168 8.92 9.29 -15.02
CA ASP A 168 8.72 10.69 -15.40
C ASP A 168 9.59 11.62 -14.54
N ALA A 169 10.69 12.09 -15.13
CA ALA A 169 11.70 12.86 -14.42
C ALA A 169 11.13 14.21 -13.95
N ILE A 170 11.48 14.61 -12.73
CA ILE A 170 11.20 15.96 -12.23
C ILE A 170 12.00 16.96 -13.05
N VAL A 171 11.39 18.08 -13.42
CA VAL A 171 12.07 19.23 -14.08
C VAL A 171 11.99 20.52 -13.26
N ALA A 172 10.98 20.65 -12.39
CA ALA A 172 10.89 21.78 -11.47
C ALA A 172 10.05 21.45 -10.22
N ILE A 173 10.33 22.14 -9.13
CA ILE A 173 9.59 22.10 -7.87
C ILE A 173 9.34 23.53 -7.42
N ASP A 174 8.07 23.94 -7.36
CA ASP A 174 7.63 25.20 -6.77
C ASP A 174 7.32 24.97 -5.28
N LEU A 175 8.02 25.66 -4.38
CA LEU A 175 7.95 25.50 -2.93
C LEU A 175 6.92 26.43 -2.28
N PRO A 176 6.49 26.15 -1.03
CA PRO A 176 5.43 26.92 -0.39
C PRO A 176 5.87 28.34 0.01
N ASP A 177 7.18 28.57 0.13
CA ASP A 177 7.77 29.88 0.40
C ASP A 177 7.96 30.75 -0.86
N GLY A 178 7.52 30.26 -2.02
CA GLY A 178 7.61 30.94 -3.32
C GLY A 178 8.93 30.73 -4.06
N ARG A 179 9.90 29.99 -3.50
CA ARG A 179 11.10 29.60 -4.23
C ARG A 179 10.78 28.53 -5.28
N ARG A 180 11.53 28.55 -6.38
CA ARG A 180 11.46 27.55 -7.43
C ARG A 180 12.81 26.86 -7.58
N VAL A 181 12.78 25.54 -7.59
CA VAL A 181 13.91 24.67 -7.91
C VAL A 181 13.71 24.13 -9.32
N GLU A 182 14.73 24.18 -10.17
CA GLU A 182 14.63 23.67 -11.54
C GLU A 182 15.92 23.00 -12.01
N ALA A 183 15.74 22.09 -12.97
CA ALA A 183 16.85 21.42 -13.62
C ALA A 183 17.71 22.44 -14.40
N ALA A 184 19.02 22.27 -14.33
CA ALA A 184 20.03 23.06 -15.02
C ALA A 184 21.01 22.13 -15.75
N ASP A 185 21.88 22.69 -16.59
CA ASP A 185 22.85 21.91 -17.39
C ASP A 185 23.69 20.95 -16.52
N ASP A 186 24.09 21.39 -15.33
CA ASP A 186 24.92 20.64 -14.38
C ASP A 186 24.17 20.35 -13.05
N GLY A 187 22.93 19.88 -13.12
CA GLY A 187 22.17 19.40 -11.95
C GLY A 187 20.94 20.24 -11.65
N TRP A 188 20.88 20.83 -10.45
CA TRP A 188 19.70 21.54 -9.94
C TRP A 188 20.09 22.88 -9.35
N ARG A 189 19.20 23.88 -9.51
CA ARG A 189 19.42 25.23 -8.97
C ARG A 189 18.15 25.80 -8.37
N VAL A 190 18.32 26.71 -7.41
CA VAL A 190 17.23 27.54 -6.90
C VAL A 190 17.20 28.86 -7.68
N VAL A 191 16.07 29.16 -8.33
CA VAL A 191 15.89 30.38 -9.13
C VAL A 191 16.04 31.61 -8.25
N GLY A 192 16.99 32.49 -8.59
CA GLY A 192 17.31 33.69 -7.82
C GLY A 192 18.26 33.49 -6.63
N PHE A 193 18.58 32.25 -6.27
CA PHE A 193 19.40 31.92 -5.09
C PHE A 193 20.48 30.87 -5.42
N PRO A 194 21.50 31.21 -6.23
CA PRO A 194 22.48 30.25 -6.76
C PRO A 194 23.41 29.63 -5.70
N ALA A 195 23.46 30.17 -4.48
CA ALA A 195 24.28 29.64 -3.39
C ALA A 195 23.59 28.50 -2.60
N LEU A 196 22.29 28.28 -2.81
CA LEU A 196 21.53 27.22 -2.15
C LEU A 196 21.70 25.90 -2.88
N ASP A 197 21.83 24.80 -2.12
CA ASP A 197 21.93 23.44 -2.65
C ASP A 197 20.58 22.71 -2.54
N PRO A 198 19.84 22.53 -3.64
CA PRO A 198 18.54 21.85 -3.64
C PRO A 198 18.64 20.32 -3.77
N GLN A 199 19.84 19.72 -3.77
CA GLN A 199 20.02 18.31 -4.11
C GLN A 199 19.22 17.38 -3.19
N ALA A 200 19.25 17.61 -1.87
CA ALA A 200 18.50 16.80 -0.90
C ALA A 200 16.98 16.87 -1.12
N LEU A 201 16.46 18.06 -1.41
CA LEU A 201 15.04 18.28 -1.72
C LEU A 201 14.62 17.48 -2.96
N VAL A 202 15.41 17.57 -4.03
CA VAL A 202 15.11 16.89 -5.30
C VAL A 202 15.15 15.38 -5.13
N GLU A 203 16.19 14.84 -4.48
CA GLU A 203 16.27 13.39 -4.23
C GLU A 203 15.16 12.92 -3.28
N GLY A 204 14.79 13.75 -2.30
CA GLY A 204 13.62 13.53 -1.45
C GLY A 204 12.34 13.38 -2.28
N TRP A 205 12.05 14.32 -3.20
CA TRP A 205 10.88 14.25 -4.06
C TRP A 205 10.92 13.13 -5.09
N LYS A 206 12.10 12.69 -5.56
CA LYS A 206 12.21 11.52 -6.44
C LYS A 206 11.87 10.22 -5.70
N GLY A 207 12.29 10.09 -4.44
CA GLY A 207 12.15 8.88 -3.65
C GLY A 207 10.94 8.87 -2.70
N VAL A 208 10.13 9.92 -2.67
CA VAL A 208 9.08 10.06 -1.65
C VAL A 208 8.02 8.97 -1.80
N ARG A 209 7.73 8.30 -0.68
CA ARG A 209 6.68 7.30 -0.57
C ARG A 209 5.82 7.58 0.68
N ALA A 210 4.51 7.55 0.50
CA ALA A 210 3.55 7.57 1.59
C ALA A 210 3.59 6.25 2.39
N MET A 211 3.36 6.33 3.68
CA MET A 211 3.15 5.16 4.53
C MET A 211 1.77 4.56 4.27
N TRP A 212 0.75 5.40 4.13
CA TRP A 212 -0.59 5.04 3.70
C TRP A 212 -1.27 6.23 3.03
N ASN A 213 -2.35 5.92 2.31
CA ASN A 213 -3.23 6.89 1.69
C ASN A 213 -4.59 6.86 2.41
N ALA A 214 -5.35 7.93 2.24
CA ALA A 214 -6.75 8.00 2.68
C ALA A 214 -7.52 8.97 1.79
N ALA A 215 -8.85 8.90 1.83
CA ALA A 215 -9.69 9.95 1.27
C ALA A 215 -9.34 11.32 1.87
N ALA A 216 -9.14 12.32 1.02
CA ALA A 216 -8.84 13.67 1.50
C ALA A 216 -10.02 14.24 2.30
N PRO A 217 -9.78 14.85 3.49
CA PRO A 217 -10.84 15.50 4.25
C PRO A 217 -11.38 16.72 3.51
N ALA A 218 -12.59 17.14 3.87
CA ALA A 218 -13.19 18.36 3.34
C ALA A 218 -12.51 19.59 3.95
N VAL A 219 -11.40 20.02 3.34
CA VAL A 219 -10.62 21.19 3.73
C VAL A 219 -10.46 22.16 2.55
N GLU A 220 -10.35 23.45 2.84
CA GLU A 220 -10.09 24.49 1.84
C GLU A 220 -8.63 24.47 1.38
N VAL A 221 -8.33 23.55 0.46
CA VAL A 221 -6.97 23.28 -0.05
C VAL A 221 -6.26 24.53 -0.60
N GLY A 222 -7.02 25.49 -1.15
CA GLY A 222 -6.46 26.73 -1.72
C GLY A 222 -5.84 27.69 -0.70
N ALA A 223 -6.16 27.54 0.59
CA ALA A 223 -5.59 28.35 1.66
C ALA A 223 -4.34 27.73 2.31
N LEU A 224 -4.03 26.47 1.99
CA LEU A 224 -2.90 25.75 2.54
C LEU A 224 -1.60 26.05 1.75
N PRO A 225 -0.42 26.00 2.39
CA PRO A 225 0.85 26.04 1.67
C PRO A 225 0.92 24.91 0.64
N GLN A 226 1.47 25.18 -0.55
CA GLN A 226 1.48 24.21 -1.65
C GLN A 226 2.89 23.95 -2.16
N VAL A 227 3.15 22.70 -2.52
CA VAL A 227 4.28 22.31 -3.36
C VAL A 227 3.74 21.85 -4.71
N THR A 228 4.34 22.31 -5.80
CA THR A 228 4.02 21.80 -7.14
C THR A 228 5.24 21.20 -7.79
N VAL A 229 5.18 19.91 -8.09
CA VAL A 229 6.21 19.19 -8.84
C VAL A 229 5.82 19.14 -10.31
N THR A 230 6.68 19.65 -11.18
CA THR A 230 6.52 19.61 -12.63
C THR A 230 7.42 18.53 -13.20
N LEU A 231 6.87 17.66 -14.04
CA LEU A 231 7.54 16.51 -14.63
C LEU A 231 7.89 16.76 -16.10
N ALA A 232 8.80 15.94 -16.65
CA ALA A 232 9.31 16.06 -18.02
C ALA A 232 8.20 15.83 -19.07
N SER A 233 7.18 15.04 -18.76
CA SER A 233 5.97 14.90 -19.57
C SER A 233 5.14 16.19 -19.68
N GLY A 234 5.42 17.18 -18.84
CA GLY A 234 4.61 18.40 -18.66
C GLY A 234 3.52 18.26 -17.60
N ALA A 235 3.34 17.07 -17.01
CA ALA A 235 2.43 16.87 -15.89
C ALA A 235 2.83 17.73 -14.68
N ARG A 236 1.83 18.29 -13.99
CA ARG A 236 2.03 19.04 -12.74
C ARG A 236 1.28 18.34 -11.62
N ARG A 237 2.00 17.97 -10.56
CA ARG A 237 1.46 17.37 -9.33
C ARG A 237 1.49 18.42 -8.23
N ALA A 238 0.32 18.87 -7.81
CA ALA A 238 0.19 19.82 -6.71
C ALA A 238 -0.11 19.05 -5.41
N PHE A 239 0.56 19.43 -4.33
CA PHE A 239 0.39 18.87 -3.00
C PHE A 239 0.18 20.02 -2.01
N ALA A 240 -0.93 20.00 -1.29
CA ALA A 240 -1.18 20.93 -0.20
C ALA A 240 -0.69 20.36 1.12
N VAL A 241 0.06 21.17 1.87
CA VAL A 241 0.63 20.81 3.17
C VAL A 241 -0.44 21.01 4.24
N VAL A 242 -0.94 19.90 4.79
CA VAL A 242 -1.98 19.93 5.82
C VAL A 242 -1.35 20.10 7.20
N GLN A 243 -0.35 19.27 7.49
CA GLN A 243 0.41 19.31 8.73
C GLN A 243 1.82 18.74 8.49
N GLN A 244 2.78 19.09 9.32
CA GLN A 244 4.15 18.54 9.29
C GLN A 244 4.46 17.60 10.47
N SER A 245 3.73 17.75 11.59
CA SER A 245 3.90 16.98 12.83
C SER A 245 2.52 16.79 13.50
N PRO A 246 2.26 15.66 14.19
CA PRO A 246 3.16 14.52 14.47
C PRO A 246 3.42 13.58 13.29
N GLN A 247 2.66 13.73 12.19
CA GLN A 247 2.90 13.07 10.91
C GLN A 247 2.96 14.12 9.81
N PHE A 248 3.70 13.88 8.73
CA PHE A 248 3.68 14.78 7.59
C PHE A 248 2.53 14.41 6.66
N GLU A 249 1.61 15.33 6.40
CA GLU A 249 0.38 15.07 5.64
C GLU A 249 0.28 16.00 4.43
N LEU A 250 0.12 15.40 3.26
CA LEU A 250 -0.03 16.07 1.97
C LEU A 250 -1.36 15.67 1.32
N ILE A 251 -2.12 16.64 0.83
CA ILE A 251 -3.29 16.36 -0.02
C ILE A 251 -2.91 16.57 -1.48
N ASN A 252 -3.16 15.57 -2.31
CA ASN A 252 -3.22 15.72 -3.76
C ASN A 252 -4.68 16.04 -4.16
N PRO A 253 -5.04 17.31 -4.44
CA PRO A 253 -6.42 17.70 -4.69
C PRO A 253 -6.99 17.14 -6.00
N ALA A 254 -6.14 16.88 -7.00
CA ALA A 254 -6.58 16.31 -8.27
C ALA A 254 -7.07 14.87 -8.08
N LEU A 255 -6.41 14.12 -7.19
CA LEU A 255 -6.77 12.75 -6.85
C LEU A 255 -7.78 12.68 -5.70
N LYS A 256 -7.99 13.75 -4.93
CA LYS A 256 -8.74 13.75 -3.66
C LYS A 256 -8.20 12.72 -2.66
N VAL A 257 -6.88 12.57 -2.64
CA VAL A 257 -6.15 11.66 -1.75
C VAL A 257 -5.32 12.46 -0.76
N GLN A 258 -5.37 12.08 0.51
CA GLN A 258 -4.40 12.46 1.52
C GLN A 258 -3.32 11.37 1.60
N HIS A 259 -2.06 11.80 1.54
CA HIS A 259 -0.88 10.98 1.74
C HIS A 259 -0.33 11.26 3.13
N THR A 260 -0.17 10.22 3.94
CA THR A 260 0.55 10.32 5.20
C THR A 260 1.98 9.81 5.03
N LEU A 261 2.95 10.65 5.40
CA LEU A 261 4.38 10.42 5.27
C LEU A 261 5.04 10.51 6.65
N SER A 262 6.26 9.98 6.74
CA SER A 262 7.10 10.18 7.92
C SER A 262 7.33 11.68 8.19
N ALA A 263 7.14 12.11 9.44
CA ALA A 263 7.40 13.50 9.85
C ALA A 263 8.84 13.95 9.53
N ALA A 264 9.82 13.04 9.54
CA ALA A 264 11.22 13.32 9.21
C ALA A 264 11.43 13.82 7.76
N LEU A 265 10.46 13.61 6.88
CA LEU A 265 10.51 14.07 5.50
C LEU A 265 10.06 15.52 5.32
N ALA A 266 9.39 16.13 6.30
CA ALA A 266 8.80 17.46 6.15
C ALA A 266 9.84 18.51 5.76
N ASP A 267 10.92 18.63 6.52
CA ASP A 267 11.98 19.61 6.24
C ASP A 267 12.66 19.34 4.90
N THR A 268 12.95 18.07 4.61
CA THR A 268 13.60 17.65 3.35
C THR A 268 12.74 17.97 2.13
N LEU A 269 11.41 17.82 2.23
CA LEU A 269 10.49 17.98 1.10
C LEU A 269 9.94 19.40 0.94
N LEU A 270 10.05 20.26 1.95
CA LEU A 270 9.47 21.59 1.93
C LEU A 270 10.50 22.72 1.89
N THR A 271 11.77 22.43 2.20
CA THR A 271 12.79 23.47 2.36
C THR A 271 14.06 23.18 1.57
N VAL A 272 14.75 24.25 1.18
CA VAL A 272 16.15 24.18 0.77
C VAL A 272 16.98 24.83 1.88
N PRO A 273 17.85 24.08 2.58
CA PRO A 273 18.61 24.58 3.72
C PRO A 273 19.55 25.71 3.31
N GLU A 274 19.70 26.72 4.18
CA GLU A 274 20.66 27.80 3.97
C GLU A 274 22.09 27.32 4.25
N PRO A 275 23.11 27.91 3.59
CA PRO A 275 24.50 27.50 3.80
C PRO A 275 24.91 27.76 5.25
N GLY A 276 25.23 26.69 5.99
CA GLY A 276 25.65 26.77 7.39
C GLY A 276 24.52 26.61 8.43
N SER A 277 23.28 26.33 8.01
CA SER A 277 22.25 25.83 8.91
C SER A 277 22.53 24.35 9.22
N GLU A 278 22.91 24.01 10.46
CA GLU A 278 22.90 22.61 10.89
C GLU A 278 21.45 22.09 10.84
N PRO A 279 21.21 20.84 10.40
CA PRO A 279 19.89 20.24 10.48
C PRO A 279 19.43 20.29 11.94
N ALA A 280 18.20 20.76 12.18
CA ALA A 280 17.62 20.82 13.51
C ALA A 280 17.70 19.42 14.12
N ALA A 281 18.63 19.24 15.04
CA ALA A 281 18.80 18.00 15.76
C ALA A 281 17.47 17.70 16.45
N GLU A 282 16.92 16.54 16.08
CA GLU A 282 15.89 15.81 16.79
C GLU A 282 16.06 16.06 18.29
N GLU A 283 15.09 16.76 18.89
CA GLU A 283 15.07 17.10 20.31
C GLU A 283 15.10 15.77 21.07
N ALA A 284 16.31 15.36 21.44
CA ALA A 284 16.57 14.13 22.16
C ALA A 284 15.74 14.18 23.44
N ALA A 285 14.80 13.25 23.54
CA ALA A 285 14.01 13.00 24.72
C ALA A 285 14.91 13.03 25.97
N ASP A 286 14.62 14.01 26.83
CA ASP A 286 15.21 14.19 28.15
C ASP A 286 14.97 12.93 28.99
N PRO A 287 16.00 12.15 29.38
CA PRO A 287 15.83 11.00 30.24
C PRO A 287 16.08 11.43 31.69
N GLU A 288 15.30 12.36 32.24
CA GLU A 288 15.35 12.64 33.67
C GLU A 288 13.97 12.97 34.27
N ALA A 289 13.17 11.91 34.44
CA ALA A 289 12.10 11.90 35.43
C ALA A 289 12.03 10.51 36.09
N ALA A 290 12.97 10.26 37.01
CA ALA A 290 12.81 9.20 37.98
C ALA A 290 11.60 9.52 38.89
N PRO A 291 10.64 8.60 39.07
CA PRO A 291 9.55 8.84 40.01
C PRO A 291 10.07 8.77 41.44
N ALA A 292 9.83 9.83 42.21
CA ALA A 292 10.04 9.86 43.64
C ALA A 292 9.18 8.79 44.31
N ALA A 293 9.83 7.89 45.05
CA ALA A 293 9.19 6.92 45.91
C ALA A 293 8.40 7.65 47.01
N ALA A 294 7.10 7.39 47.09
CA ALA A 294 6.28 7.79 48.21
C ALA A 294 6.68 6.98 49.45
N GLU A 295 7.31 7.67 50.41
CA GLU A 295 7.43 7.19 51.79
C GLU A 295 6.04 7.16 52.43
N VAL A 296 5.60 5.96 52.79
CA VAL A 296 4.41 5.73 53.62
C VAL A 296 4.82 5.94 55.07
N ASP A 297 4.32 7.01 55.69
CA ASP A 297 4.46 7.26 57.12
C ASP A 297 3.47 6.38 57.92
N PRO A 298 3.92 5.58 58.89
CA PRO A 298 3.05 4.79 59.74
C PRO A 298 2.89 5.44 61.12
N ALA A 299 1.94 6.36 61.30
CA ALA A 299 1.29 6.66 62.60
C ALA A 299 0.26 7.79 62.49
N GLY A 300 -0.99 7.54 62.90
CA GLY A 300 -1.98 8.57 63.21
C GLY A 300 -3.37 8.28 62.71
#